data_AF-A0A3B3CL88-F1
#
_entry.id   AF-A0A3B3CL88-F1
#
_cell.length_a   1.000
_cell.length_b   1.000
_cell.length_c   1.000
_cell.angle_alpha   90.00
_cell.angle_beta   90.00
_cell.angle_gamma   90.00
#
_symmetry.space_group_name_H-M   'P 1'
#
loop_
_entity.id
_entity.type
_entity.pdbx_description
1 polymer ?
#
loop_
_entity_poly.entity_id
_entity_poly.type
_entity_poly.pdbx_seq_one_letter_code
_entity_poly.pdbx_strand_id
1 'polypeptide(L)'
;MDPDFVERRRIGLENFLLRVASHPGLSNDKILYRFLTEEPCWKEAVYETGFQDKADSRLRAFGATFRVRSPQKCFIDMKQYSEELQSHTSQLLRARARVADRVYAVYKVHGNYGRVFSEWSGVEKVMGDGLQSAGHHMDSYAASIDEILEEEEHYADQLKEYLCYAEALRAVCRKHELTQFELETASQDLITKKQQRDELATGMVRTFSFKGVTNKLFGQEAPEQREARLTMLDELIAEAEDSVRVKTAEREEHVQKAWADILRFKEEKDKDLREALLSYAAMQINMCKKGIQVWSNTRESFLKM
;
A
#
# COMPACT_ATOMS: atom_id res chain seq x y z
N MET A 1 8.65 -26.38 8.38
CA MET A 1 8.07 -25.03 8.50
C MET A 1 6.88 -25.13 9.41
N ASP A 2 6.57 -24.09 10.16
CA ASP A 2 5.33 -23.96 10.93
C ASP A 2 4.11 -24.14 9.98
N PRO A 3 3.21 -25.12 10.20
CA PRO A 3 2.04 -25.35 9.35
C PRO A 3 1.17 -24.10 9.19
N ASP A 4 0.97 -23.34 10.25
CA ASP A 4 0.10 -22.16 10.26
C ASP A 4 0.71 -21.05 9.40
N PHE A 5 2.04 -20.87 9.47
CA PHE A 5 2.75 -19.98 8.57
C PHE A 5 2.60 -20.38 7.09
N VAL A 6 2.69 -21.67 6.78
CA VAL A 6 2.54 -22.15 5.39
C VAL A 6 1.13 -21.90 4.88
N GLU A 7 0.10 -22.15 5.70
CA GLU A 7 -1.29 -21.92 5.30
C GLU A 7 -1.62 -20.44 5.14
N ARG A 8 -1.20 -19.58 6.09
CA ARG A 8 -1.33 -18.11 5.94
C ARG A 8 -0.66 -17.61 4.66
N ARG A 9 0.52 -18.13 4.35
CA ARG A 9 1.23 -17.78 3.11
C ARG A 9 0.47 -18.25 1.87
N ARG A 10 -0.09 -19.46 1.88
CA ARG A 10 -0.89 -20.00 0.78
C ARG A 10 -2.11 -19.12 0.50
N ILE A 11 -2.86 -18.76 1.55
CA ILE A 11 -4.04 -17.87 1.45
C ILE A 11 -3.63 -16.50 0.90
N GLY A 12 -2.56 -15.89 1.42
CA GLY A 12 -2.09 -14.59 0.93
C GLY A 12 -1.65 -14.62 -0.53
N LEU A 13 -0.99 -15.69 -0.97
CA LEU A 13 -0.60 -15.87 -2.37
C LEU A 13 -1.80 -16.10 -3.28
N GLU A 14 -2.80 -16.87 -2.82
CA GLU A 14 -4.05 -17.07 -3.55
C GLU A 14 -4.78 -15.74 -3.76
N ASN A 15 -4.98 -14.97 -2.69
CA ASN A 15 -5.61 -13.64 -2.76
C ASN A 15 -4.84 -12.71 -3.71
N PHE A 16 -3.51 -12.72 -3.64
CA PHE A 16 -2.67 -11.95 -4.55
C PHE A 16 -2.90 -12.35 -6.02
N LEU A 17 -2.86 -13.65 -6.34
CA LEU A 17 -3.07 -14.12 -7.70
C LEU A 17 -4.49 -13.82 -8.22
N LEU A 18 -5.51 -13.98 -7.37
CA LEU A 18 -6.89 -13.64 -7.71
C LEU A 18 -7.05 -12.16 -8.04
N ARG A 19 -6.39 -11.27 -7.29
CA ARG A 19 -6.38 -9.82 -7.56
C ARG A 19 -5.61 -9.45 -8.82
N VAL A 20 -4.49 -10.12 -9.08
CA VAL A 20 -3.75 -9.93 -10.33
C VAL A 20 -4.60 -10.40 -11.52
N ALA A 21 -5.31 -11.51 -11.38
CA ALA A 21 -6.21 -12.05 -12.40
C ALA A 21 -7.51 -11.24 -12.59
N SER A 22 -8.00 -10.54 -11.56
CA SER A 22 -9.15 -9.64 -11.69
C SER A 22 -8.80 -8.30 -12.34
N HIS A 23 -7.53 -7.92 -12.36
CA HIS A 23 -7.08 -6.66 -12.91
C HIS A 23 -7.10 -6.67 -14.46
N PRO A 24 -7.77 -5.71 -15.15
CA PRO A 24 -7.92 -5.73 -16.62
C PRO A 24 -6.59 -5.70 -17.40
N GLY A 25 -5.62 -4.91 -16.92
CA GLY A 25 -4.26 -4.89 -17.48
C GLY A 25 -3.43 -6.14 -17.14
N LEU A 26 -3.23 -6.43 -15.85
CA LEU A 26 -2.33 -7.50 -15.40
C LEU A 26 -2.79 -8.90 -15.80
N SER A 27 -4.11 -9.16 -15.85
CA SER A 27 -4.66 -10.45 -16.28
C SER A 27 -4.29 -10.84 -17.71
N ASN A 28 -4.03 -9.85 -18.58
CA ASN A 28 -3.61 -10.04 -19.96
C ASN A 28 -2.08 -10.00 -20.14
N ASP A 29 -1.32 -9.96 -19.04
CA ASP A 29 0.12 -9.88 -19.09
C ASP A 29 0.75 -11.23 -19.48
N LYS A 30 1.70 -11.18 -20.42
CA LYS A 30 2.36 -12.39 -20.95
C LYS A 30 3.27 -13.05 -19.92
N ILE A 31 3.89 -12.28 -19.03
CA ILE A 31 4.72 -12.82 -17.95
C ILE A 31 3.83 -13.54 -16.94
N LEU A 32 2.69 -12.95 -16.58
CA LEU A 32 1.72 -13.64 -15.71
C LEU A 32 1.27 -14.96 -16.32
N TYR A 33 0.92 -14.97 -17.61
CA TYR A 33 0.53 -16.20 -18.30
C TYR A 33 1.64 -17.26 -18.20
N ARG A 34 2.89 -16.91 -18.57
CA ARG A 34 4.03 -17.83 -18.49
C ARG A 34 4.28 -18.30 -17.07
N PHE A 35 4.19 -17.41 -16.08
CA PHE A 35 4.35 -17.77 -14.67
C PHE A 35 3.34 -18.85 -14.22
N LEU A 36 2.11 -18.81 -14.74
CA LEU A 36 1.04 -19.75 -14.38
C LEU A 36 1.09 -21.06 -15.20
N THR A 37 1.66 -21.06 -16.41
CA THR A 37 1.57 -22.19 -17.34
C THR A 37 2.92 -22.86 -17.68
N GLU A 38 4.04 -22.15 -17.53
CA GLU A 38 5.37 -22.59 -17.97
C GLU A 38 6.36 -22.60 -16.79
N GLU A 39 6.66 -23.79 -16.25
CA GLU A 39 7.49 -23.93 -15.05
C GLU A 39 8.98 -23.51 -15.20
N PRO A 40 9.66 -23.70 -16.34
CA PRO A 40 11.10 -23.41 -16.44
C PRO A 40 11.51 -22.13 -17.19
N CYS A 41 10.60 -21.35 -17.81
CA CYS A 41 10.98 -20.26 -18.73
C CYS A 41 10.48 -18.85 -18.36
N TRP A 42 9.63 -18.73 -17.35
CA TRP A 42 9.07 -17.42 -16.98
C TRP A 42 10.13 -16.49 -16.38
N LYS A 43 11.17 -17.02 -15.72
CA LYS A 43 12.21 -16.22 -15.07
C LYS A 43 13.08 -15.52 -16.10
N GLU A 44 13.52 -16.23 -17.11
CA GLU A 44 14.32 -15.72 -18.23
C GLU A 44 13.54 -14.61 -18.94
N ALA A 45 12.26 -14.84 -19.20
CA ALA A 45 11.37 -13.84 -19.79
C ALA A 45 11.27 -12.56 -18.92
N VAL A 46 11.26 -12.67 -17.60
CA VAL A 46 11.30 -11.51 -16.69
C VAL A 46 12.64 -10.78 -16.80
N TYR A 47 13.76 -11.50 -16.78
CA TYR A 47 15.09 -10.89 -16.89
C TYR A 47 15.29 -10.14 -18.20
N GLU A 48 14.79 -10.68 -19.32
CA GLU A 48 14.82 -10.04 -20.64
C GLU A 48 14.08 -8.70 -20.68
N THR A 49 13.14 -8.44 -19.76
CA THR A 49 12.48 -7.13 -19.68
C THR A 49 13.38 -6.00 -19.16
N GLY A 50 14.58 -6.33 -18.66
CA GLY A 50 15.47 -5.39 -17.97
C GLY A 50 14.87 -4.90 -16.66
N PHE A 51 14.07 -5.73 -15.97
CA PHE A 51 13.35 -5.33 -14.76
C PHE A 51 14.28 -4.84 -13.64
N GLN A 52 15.48 -5.43 -13.50
CA GLN A 52 16.44 -5.06 -12.46
C GLN A 52 16.91 -3.60 -12.60
N ASP A 53 17.33 -3.19 -13.80
CA ASP A 53 17.76 -1.81 -14.05
C ASP A 53 16.62 -0.80 -13.84
N LYS A 54 15.40 -1.19 -14.24
CA LYS A 54 14.19 -0.39 -14.02
C LYS A 54 13.86 -0.26 -12.53
N ALA A 55 14.04 -1.33 -11.76
CA ALA A 55 13.79 -1.33 -10.31
C ALA A 55 14.81 -0.43 -9.58
N ASP A 56 16.09 -0.52 -9.92
CA ASP A 56 17.14 0.29 -9.31
C ASP A 56 17.00 1.78 -9.65
N SER A 57 16.63 2.11 -10.89
CA SER A 57 16.35 3.48 -11.28
C SER A 57 15.12 4.06 -10.56
N ARG A 58 14.08 3.23 -10.35
CA ARG A 58 12.90 3.62 -9.56
C ARG A 58 13.25 3.81 -8.09
N LEU A 59 14.04 2.93 -7.48
CA LEU A 59 14.47 3.04 -6.08
C LEU A 59 15.26 4.32 -5.83
N ARG A 60 16.15 4.71 -6.76
CA ARG A 60 16.88 5.99 -6.68
C ARG A 60 15.94 7.19 -6.80
N ALA A 61 14.95 7.16 -7.68
CA ALA A 61 13.94 8.21 -7.80
C ALA A 61 12.99 8.27 -6.58
N PHE A 62 12.77 7.16 -5.89
CA PHE A 62 11.90 7.07 -4.70
C PHE A 62 12.42 7.81 -3.46
N GLY A 63 13.73 8.02 -3.37
CA GLY A 63 14.37 8.79 -2.30
C GLY A 63 14.41 10.31 -2.55
N ALA A 64 14.03 10.76 -3.75
CA ALA A 64 14.07 12.17 -4.12
C ALA A 64 12.75 12.87 -3.75
N THR A 65 12.84 14.02 -3.10
CA THR A 65 11.69 14.91 -2.87
C THR A 65 11.55 15.85 -4.06
N PHE A 66 10.55 15.60 -4.92
CA PHE A 66 10.28 16.47 -6.06
C PHE A 66 9.58 17.74 -5.61
N ARG A 67 10.15 18.91 -5.92
CA ARG A 67 9.47 20.20 -5.75
C ARG A 67 8.62 20.47 -6.99
N VAL A 68 7.40 19.97 -6.97
CA VAL A 68 6.42 20.15 -8.05
C VAL A 68 5.67 21.47 -7.85
N ARG A 69 5.58 22.29 -8.89
CA ARG A 69 4.89 23.60 -8.85
C ARG A 69 3.38 23.45 -9.00
N SER A 70 2.92 22.53 -9.86
CA SER A 70 1.51 22.32 -10.15
C SER A 70 1.10 20.83 -10.06
N PRO A 71 1.12 20.23 -8.87
CA PRO A 71 0.58 18.88 -8.68
C PRO A 71 -0.95 18.89 -8.85
N GLN A 72 -1.51 17.82 -9.43
CA GLN A 72 -2.97 17.68 -9.49
C GLN A 72 -3.56 17.43 -8.11
N LYS A 73 -4.59 18.22 -7.76
CA LYS A 73 -5.28 18.12 -6.47
C LYS A 73 -5.71 16.70 -6.12
N CYS A 74 -6.27 15.94 -7.08
CA CYS A 74 -6.74 14.58 -6.83
C CYS A 74 -5.63 13.63 -6.34
N PHE A 75 -4.37 13.81 -6.79
CA PHE A 75 -3.24 13.01 -6.33
C PHE A 75 -2.70 13.48 -4.98
N ILE A 76 -2.80 14.77 -4.67
CA ILE A 76 -2.50 15.30 -3.32
C ILE A 76 -3.48 14.70 -2.32
N ASP A 77 -4.77 14.79 -2.61
CA ASP A 77 -5.85 14.25 -1.78
C ASP A 77 -5.69 12.73 -1.62
N MET A 78 -5.30 12.01 -2.68
CA MET A 78 -5.06 10.56 -2.64
C MET A 78 -3.84 10.19 -1.78
N LYS A 79 -2.76 10.97 -1.86
CA LYS A 79 -1.57 10.76 -1.05
C LYS A 79 -1.90 10.95 0.43
N GLN A 80 -2.61 12.02 0.80
CA GLN A 80 -3.09 12.22 2.17
C GLN A 80 -4.00 11.07 2.62
N TYR A 81 -4.97 10.68 1.78
CA TYR A 81 -5.85 9.55 2.07
C TYR A 81 -5.09 8.26 2.36
N SER A 82 -4.02 7.98 1.60
CA SER A 82 -3.20 6.78 1.80
C SER A 82 -2.42 6.81 3.12
N GLU A 83 -1.99 7.99 3.58
CA GLU A 83 -1.33 8.16 4.89
C GLU A 83 -2.33 7.95 6.03
N GLU A 84 -3.55 8.49 5.90
CA GLU A 84 -4.66 8.29 6.83
C GLU A 84 -5.06 6.81 6.90
N LEU A 85 -5.21 6.14 5.74
CA LEU A 85 -5.50 4.71 5.66
C LEU A 85 -4.44 3.88 6.38
N GLN A 86 -3.15 4.14 6.14
CA GLN A 86 -2.05 3.45 6.82
C GLN A 86 -2.11 3.67 8.34
N SER A 87 -2.32 4.92 8.77
CA SER A 87 -2.39 5.30 10.17
C SER A 87 -3.55 4.61 10.89
N HIS A 88 -4.76 4.68 10.34
CA HIS A 88 -5.96 4.09 10.93
C HIS A 88 -5.89 2.56 10.95
N THR A 89 -5.42 1.93 9.87
CA THR A 89 -5.23 0.47 9.83
C THR A 89 -4.22 0.01 10.88
N SER A 90 -3.10 0.72 11.04
CA SER A 90 -2.09 0.43 12.06
C SER A 90 -2.64 0.60 13.49
N GLN A 91 -3.44 1.64 13.72
CA GLN A 91 -4.08 1.86 15.01
C GLN A 91 -5.11 0.78 15.34
N LEU A 92 -5.90 0.35 14.34
CA LEU A 92 -6.87 -0.73 14.48
C LEU A 92 -6.17 -2.06 14.83
N LEU A 93 -5.13 -2.44 14.10
CA LEU A 93 -4.33 -3.64 14.39
C LEU A 93 -3.74 -3.62 15.81
N ARG A 94 -3.25 -2.47 16.27
CA ARG A 94 -2.74 -2.31 17.64
C ARG A 94 -3.84 -2.36 18.70
N ALA A 95 -5.01 -1.80 18.42
CA ALA A 95 -6.15 -1.89 19.32
C ALA A 95 -6.62 -3.35 19.45
N ARG A 96 -6.76 -4.05 18.32
CA ARG A 96 -7.07 -5.47 18.24
C ARG A 96 -6.11 -6.31 19.09
N ALA A 97 -4.80 -6.20 18.87
CA ALA A 97 -3.80 -6.98 19.62
C ALA A 97 -3.94 -6.80 21.14
N ARG A 98 -4.18 -5.56 21.61
CA ARG A 98 -4.41 -5.29 23.04
C ARG A 98 -5.72 -5.92 23.56
N VAL A 99 -6.75 -6.03 22.73
CA VAL A 99 -7.99 -6.72 23.10
C VAL A 99 -7.75 -8.22 23.17
N ALA A 100 -7.09 -8.81 22.17
CA ALA A 100 -6.71 -10.21 22.15
C ALA A 100 -5.93 -10.62 23.42
N ASP A 101 -4.91 -9.84 23.81
CA ASP A 101 -4.15 -10.08 25.04
C ASP A 101 -5.02 -10.09 26.30
N ARG A 102 -5.97 -9.13 26.39
CA ARG A 102 -6.88 -9.02 27.53
C ARG A 102 -7.88 -10.16 27.57
N VAL A 103 -8.47 -10.52 26.43
CA VAL A 103 -9.40 -11.64 26.31
C VAL A 103 -8.69 -12.94 26.67
N TYR A 104 -7.46 -13.13 26.19
CA TYR A 104 -6.62 -14.27 26.56
C TYR A 104 -6.44 -14.38 28.08
N ALA A 105 -6.05 -13.28 28.74
CA ALA A 105 -5.89 -13.27 30.18
C ALA A 105 -7.19 -13.62 30.92
N VAL A 106 -8.34 -13.11 30.48
CA VAL A 106 -9.66 -13.44 31.04
C VAL A 106 -9.95 -14.94 30.90
N TYR A 107 -9.70 -15.54 29.73
CA TYR A 107 -9.94 -16.97 29.53
C TYR A 107 -9.02 -17.83 30.40
N LYS A 108 -7.75 -17.45 30.59
CA LYS A 108 -6.86 -18.19 31.50
C LYS A 108 -7.28 -18.11 32.97
N VAL A 109 -7.97 -17.04 33.40
CA VAL A 109 -8.61 -17.00 34.73
C VAL A 109 -9.69 -18.09 34.86
N HIS A 110 -10.45 -18.38 33.80
CA HIS A 110 -11.44 -19.47 33.85
C HIS A 110 -10.76 -20.84 34.01
N GLY A 111 -9.59 -21.06 33.43
CA GLY A 111 -8.82 -22.29 33.68
C GLY A 111 -8.40 -22.44 35.15
N ASN A 112 -8.13 -21.32 35.83
CA ASN A 112 -7.90 -21.35 37.28
C ASN A 112 -9.19 -21.71 38.05
N TYR A 113 -10.36 -21.22 37.62
CA TYR A 113 -11.64 -21.65 38.20
C TYR A 113 -11.89 -23.14 37.98
N GLY A 114 -11.61 -23.65 36.78
CA GLY A 114 -11.71 -25.06 36.45
C GLY A 114 -10.89 -25.95 37.39
N ARG A 115 -9.62 -25.58 37.58
CA ARG A 115 -8.72 -26.23 38.55
C ARG A 115 -9.25 -26.16 39.99
N VAL A 116 -9.62 -24.98 40.48
CA VAL A 116 -10.09 -24.80 41.87
C VAL A 116 -11.38 -25.59 42.13
N PHE A 117 -12.34 -25.57 41.22
CA PHE A 117 -13.57 -26.34 41.38
C PHE A 117 -13.31 -27.85 41.36
N SER A 118 -12.40 -28.33 40.50
CA SER A 118 -12.02 -29.75 40.45
C SER A 118 -11.20 -30.20 41.67
N GLU A 119 -10.36 -29.34 42.24
CA GLU A 119 -9.65 -29.65 43.48
C GLU A 119 -10.62 -29.65 44.69
N TRP A 120 -11.58 -28.71 44.72
CA TRP A 120 -12.59 -28.63 45.77
C TRP A 120 -13.57 -29.80 45.71
N SER A 121 -13.96 -30.25 44.51
CA SER A 121 -14.87 -31.41 44.35
C SER A 121 -14.33 -32.67 45.04
N GLY A 122 -13.00 -32.86 45.08
CA GLY A 122 -12.36 -34.03 45.69
C GLY A 122 -12.35 -34.05 47.22
N VAL A 123 -12.56 -32.91 47.88
CA VAL A 123 -12.63 -32.80 49.35
C VAL A 123 -14.05 -32.58 49.86
N GLU A 124 -14.93 -32.09 49.00
CA GLU A 124 -16.30 -31.74 49.35
C GLU A 124 -17.24 -32.94 49.29
N LYS A 125 -18.15 -33.05 50.28
CA LYS A 125 -18.94 -34.28 50.48
C LYS A 125 -20.35 -34.23 49.91
N VAL A 126 -20.93 -33.04 49.75
CA VAL A 126 -22.33 -32.89 49.34
C VAL A 126 -22.44 -32.42 47.89
N MET A 127 -21.63 -31.43 47.51
CA MET A 127 -21.71 -30.75 46.21
C MET A 127 -20.58 -31.12 45.23
N GLY A 128 -19.87 -32.23 45.49
CA GLY A 128 -18.69 -32.64 44.71
C GLY A 128 -18.96 -32.78 43.21
N ASP A 129 -20.04 -33.47 42.83
CA ASP A 129 -20.38 -33.69 41.41
C ASP A 129 -20.69 -32.37 40.67
N GLY A 130 -21.41 -31.46 41.32
CA GLY A 130 -21.70 -30.13 40.78
C GLY A 130 -20.42 -29.30 40.58
N LEU A 131 -19.48 -29.40 41.53
CA LEU A 131 -18.21 -28.67 41.48
C LEU A 131 -17.34 -29.22 40.35
N GLN A 132 -17.27 -30.54 40.20
CA GLN A 132 -16.54 -31.18 39.13
C GLN A 132 -17.10 -30.80 37.75
N SER A 133 -18.44 -30.83 37.61
CA SER A 133 -19.13 -30.42 36.38
C SER A 133 -18.87 -28.95 36.04
N ALA A 134 -18.99 -28.04 37.02
CA ALA A 134 -18.66 -26.63 36.85
C ALA A 134 -17.20 -26.42 36.45
N GLY A 135 -16.28 -27.19 37.05
CA GLY A 135 -14.86 -27.18 36.74
C GLY A 135 -14.57 -27.53 35.27
N HIS A 136 -15.16 -28.62 34.78
CA HIS A 136 -15.02 -29.03 33.38
C HIS A 136 -15.53 -27.98 32.38
N HIS A 137 -16.65 -27.31 32.67
CA HIS A 137 -17.13 -26.23 31.82
C HIS A 137 -16.16 -25.05 31.77
N MET A 138 -15.56 -24.69 32.91
CA MET A 138 -14.57 -23.61 33.00
C MET A 138 -13.27 -23.95 32.25
N ASP A 139 -12.78 -25.19 32.37
CA ASP A 139 -11.61 -25.67 31.61
C ASP A 139 -11.88 -25.67 30.10
N SER A 140 -13.04 -26.18 29.69
CA SER A 140 -13.45 -26.17 28.28
C SER A 140 -13.53 -24.75 27.72
N TYR A 141 -14.02 -23.80 28.50
CA TYR A 141 -14.07 -22.41 28.09
C TYR A 141 -12.67 -21.83 27.94
N ALA A 142 -11.80 -22.02 28.94
CA ALA A 142 -10.42 -21.55 28.91
C ALA A 142 -9.62 -22.12 27.73
N ALA A 143 -9.85 -23.37 27.36
CA ALA A 143 -9.20 -24.01 26.22
C ALA A 143 -9.67 -23.47 24.86
N SER A 144 -10.88 -22.90 24.79
CA SER A 144 -11.42 -22.42 23.51
C SER A 144 -10.80 -21.12 22.98
N ILE A 145 -10.01 -20.43 23.80
CA ILE A 145 -9.42 -19.14 23.41
C ILE A 145 -8.42 -19.26 22.27
N ASP A 146 -7.68 -20.36 22.21
CA ASP A 146 -6.59 -20.51 21.25
C ASP A 146 -7.16 -20.57 19.82
N GLU A 147 -8.25 -21.34 19.61
CA GLU A 147 -9.01 -21.40 18.36
C GLU A 147 -9.63 -20.04 17.98
N ILE A 148 -10.21 -19.32 18.95
CA ILE A 148 -10.80 -18.00 18.72
C ILE A 148 -9.76 -16.99 18.25
N LEU A 149 -8.58 -16.97 18.89
CA LEU A 149 -7.50 -16.05 18.52
C LEU A 149 -6.84 -16.42 17.20
N GLU A 150 -6.79 -17.71 16.85
CA GLU A 150 -6.34 -18.18 15.55
C GLU A 150 -7.29 -17.71 14.44
N GLU A 151 -8.61 -17.88 14.61
CA GLU A 151 -9.61 -17.30 13.71
C GLU A 151 -9.46 -15.77 13.63
N GLU A 152 -9.22 -15.13 14.78
CA GLU A 152 -9.05 -13.68 14.83
C GLU A 152 -7.84 -13.19 14.00
N GLU A 153 -6.76 -13.98 13.94
CA GLU A 153 -5.54 -13.61 13.23
C GLU A 153 -5.74 -13.55 11.71
N HIS A 154 -6.64 -14.37 11.16
CA HIS A 154 -7.01 -14.32 9.75
C HIS A 154 -7.57 -12.94 9.35
N TYR A 155 -8.39 -12.31 10.22
CA TYR A 155 -8.88 -10.95 9.98
C TYR A 155 -7.76 -9.91 10.07
N ALA A 156 -6.81 -10.11 10.98
CA ALA A 156 -5.66 -9.21 11.07
C ALA A 156 -4.80 -9.28 9.81
N ASP A 157 -4.61 -10.46 9.23
CA ASP A 157 -3.89 -10.61 7.97
C ASP A 157 -4.59 -9.90 6.81
N GLN A 158 -5.91 -10.01 6.70
CA GLN A 158 -6.70 -9.23 5.71
C GLN A 158 -6.51 -7.72 5.88
N LEU A 159 -6.49 -7.22 7.13
CA LEU A 159 -6.24 -5.81 7.40
C LEU A 159 -4.80 -5.39 7.08
N LYS A 160 -3.80 -6.26 7.31
CA LYS A 160 -2.39 -5.98 6.98
C LYS A 160 -2.20 -5.77 5.48
N GLU A 161 -2.98 -6.41 4.61
CA GLU A 161 -2.94 -6.16 3.16
C GLU A 161 -3.22 -4.68 2.82
N TYR A 162 -4.06 -4.00 3.60
CA TYR A 162 -4.36 -2.58 3.40
C TYR A 162 -3.21 -1.63 3.78
N LEU A 163 -2.24 -2.09 4.58
CA LEU A 163 -0.98 -1.38 4.77
C LEU A 163 -0.16 -1.39 3.48
N CYS A 164 -0.08 -2.54 2.80
CA CYS A 164 0.60 -2.69 1.52
C CYS A 164 -0.10 -1.88 0.41
N TYR A 165 -1.44 -1.84 0.40
CA TYR A 165 -2.18 -0.99 -0.53
C TYR A 165 -1.93 0.50 -0.30
N ALA A 166 -1.88 0.95 0.95
CA ALA A 166 -1.53 2.33 1.26
C ALA A 166 -0.12 2.69 0.74
N GLU A 167 0.83 1.76 0.78
CA GLU A 167 2.15 1.93 0.18
C GLU A 167 2.09 1.98 -1.36
N ALA A 168 1.32 1.10 -1.98
CA ALA A 168 1.11 1.09 -3.42
C ALA A 168 0.46 2.40 -3.94
N LEU A 169 -0.54 2.92 -3.23
CA LEU A 169 -1.15 4.23 -3.55
C LEU A 169 -0.14 5.37 -3.45
N ARG A 170 0.71 5.38 -2.40
CA ARG A 170 1.80 6.36 -2.29
C ARG A 170 2.78 6.25 -3.45
N ALA A 171 3.11 5.03 -3.89
CA ALA A 171 3.97 4.81 -5.04
C ALA A 171 3.36 5.40 -6.34
N VAL A 172 2.06 5.20 -6.56
CA VAL A 172 1.34 5.77 -7.71
C VAL A 172 1.35 7.30 -7.68
N CYS A 173 1.10 7.90 -6.50
CA CYS A 173 1.13 9.35 -6.32
C CYS A 173 2.54 9.93 -6.52
N ARG A 174 3.58 9.25 -6.01
CA ARG A 174 4.98 9.65 -6.24
C ARG A 174 5.38 9.59 -7.71
N LYS A 175 4.90 8.58 -8.45
CA LYS A 175 5.13 8.52 -9.90
C LYS A 175 4.46 9.70 -10.61
N HIS A 176 3.28 10.14 -10.16
CA HIS A 176 2.68 11.37 -10.68
C HIS A 176 3.57 12.59 -10.39
N GLU A 177 4.06 12.74 -9.16
CA GLU A 177 5.00 13.82 -8.77
C GLU A 177 6.26 13.84 -9.66
N LEU A 178 6.85 12.67 -9.94
CA LEU A 178 8.00 12.53 -10.84
C LEU A 178 7.67 12.97 -12.27
N THR A 179 6.62 12.42 -12.88
CA THR A 179 6.24 12.77 -14.26
C THR A 179 5.89 14.24 -14.42
N GLN A 180 5.25 14.83 -13.40
CA GLN A 180 4.93 16.26 -13.37
C GLN A 180 6.20 17.11 -13.24
N PHE A 181 7.15 16.71 -12.39
CA PHE A 181 8.45 17.37 -12.26
C PHE A 181 9.26 17.32 -13.56
N GLU A 182 9.29 16.18 -14.25
CA GLU A 182 9.99 16.04 -15.53
C GLU A 182 9.39 16.95 -16.61
N LEU A 183 8.05 17.03 -16.68
CA LEU A 183 7.34 17.95 -17.59
C LEU A 183 7.64 19.42 -17.26
N GLU A 184 7.58 19.81 -15.99
CA GLU A 184 7.90 21.17 -15.55
C GLU A 184 9.36 21.54 -15.86
N THR A 185 10.28 20.58 -15.71
CA THR A 185 11.70 20.75 -16.05
C THR A 185 11.89 20.96 -17.56
N ALA A 186 11.29 20.11 -18.39
CA ALA A 186 11.35 20.23 -19.84
C ALA A 186 10.71 21.55 -20.33
N SER A 187 9.60 21.96 -19.73
CA SER A 187 8.92 23.22 -20.05
C SER A 187 9.79 24.42 -19.71
N GLN A 188 10.50 24.39 -18.58
CA GLN A 188 11.41 25.46 -18.18
C GLN A 188 12.63 25.57 -19.10
N ASP A 189 13.20 24.43 -19.54
CA ASP A 189 14.28 24.40 -20.54
C ASP A 189 13.84 25.05 -21.86
N LEU A 190 12.66 24.68 -22.36
CA LEU A 190 12.08 25.27 -23.56
C LEU A 190 11.92 26.80 -23.43
N ILE A 191 11.38 27.28 -22.30
CA ILE A 191 11.23 28.71 -22.03
C ILE A 191 12.59 29.41 -22.05
N THR A 192 13.60 28.83 -21.40
CA THR A 192 14.95 29.40 -21.35
C THR A 192 15.59 29.46 -22.74
N LYS A 193 15.46 28.42 -23.56
CA LYS A 193 15.98 28.41 -24.93
C LYS A 193 15.28 29.43 -25.82
N LYS A 194 13.94 29.54 -25.74
CA LYS A 194 13.16 30.58 -26.44
C LYS A 194 13.61 31.99 -26.05
N GLN A 195 13.81 32.25 -24.75
CA GLN A 195 14.33 33.53 -24.27
C GLN A 195 15.75 33.83 -24.80
N GLN A 196 16.65 32.84 -24.81
CA GLN A 196 18.00 33.02 -25.36
C GLN A 196 17.97 33.35 -26.86
N ARG A 197 17.07 32.70 -27.61
CA ARG A 197 16.87 32.95 -29.04
C ARG A 197 16.30 34.35 -29.29
N ASP A 198 15.34 34.80 -28.51
CA ASP A 198 14.77 36.15 -28.64
C ASP A 198 15.77 37.25 -28.23
N GLU A 199 16.55 37.04 -27.18
CA GLU A 199 17.66 37.93 -26.79
C GLU A 199 18.71 38.03 -27.90
N LEU A 200 19.06 36.89 -28.51
CA LEU A 200 20.01 36.84 -29.63
C LEU A 200 19.43 37.45 -30.91
N ALA A 201 18.13 37.32 -31.18
CA ALA A 201 17.48 37.88 -32.36
C ALA A 201 17.32 39.42 -32.25
N THR A 202 16.90 39.91 -31.08
CA THR A 202 16.70 41.34 -30.83
C THR A 202 18.00 42.10 -30.56
N GLY A 203 19.08 41.40 -30.18
CA GLY A 203 20.34 42.02 -29.77
C GLY A 203 20.23 42.74 -28.43
N MET A 204 19.12 42.57 -27.72
CA MET A 204 18.83 43.22 -26.44
C MET A 204 19.52 42.47 -25.30
N VAL A 205 20.84 42.53 -25.26
CA VAL A 205 21.59 42.08 -24.09
C VAL A 205 21.34 43.10 -22.97
N ARG A 206 20.71 42.70 -21.86
CA ARG A 206 20.51 43.60 -20.71
C ARG A 206 21.83 44.31 -20.40
N THR A 207 21.82 45.65 -20.40
CA THR A 207 23.00 46.52 -20.28
C THR A 207 23.84 46.28 -19.01
N PHE A 208 23.27 45.55 -18.03
CA PHE A 208 23.90 45.19 -16.75
C PHE A 208 24.26 43.69 -16.61
N SER A 209 24.20 42.92 -17.70
CA SER A 209 24.66 41.50 -17.73
C SER A 209 26.15 41.41 -18.06
N PHE A 210 26.84 40.40 -17.53
CA PHE A 210 28.24 40.07 -17.88
C PHE A 210 28.45 40.03 -19.42
N LYS A 211 27.46 39.53 -20.17
CA LYS A 211 27.48 39.50 -21.66
C LYS A 211 27.41 40.88 -22.31
N GLY A 212 26.79 41.86 -21.65
CA GLY A 212 26.68 43.24 -22.16
C GLY A 212 28.01 44.00 -22.05
N VAL A 213 28.81 43.68 -21.04
CA VAL A 213 30.16 44.24 -20.84
C VAL A 213 31.16 43.61 -21.83
N THR A 214 31.08 42.30 -22.07
CA THR A 214 31.94 41.62 -23.06
C THR A 214 31.68 42.08 -24.50
N ASN A 215 30.43 42.32 -24.89
CA ASN A 215 30.09 42.87 -26.22
C ASN A 215 30.63 44.28 -26.45
N LYS A 216 30.82 45.07 -25.38
CA LYS A 216 31.48 46.39 -25.47
C LYS A 216 33.01 46.29 -25.50
N LEU A 217 33.59 45.21 -24.95
CA LEU A 217 35.04 45.04 -24.84
C LEU A 217 35.67 44.32 -26.05
N PHE A 218 34.95 43.38 -26.68
CA PHE A 218 35.48 42.50 -27.74
C PHE A 218 34.88 42.73 -29.14
N GLY A 219 33.95 43.67 -29.29
CA GLY A 219 33.27 43.97 -30.55
C GLY A 219 32.00 43.16 -30.77
N GLN A 220 31.16 43.61 -31.71
CA GLN A 220 29.95 42.88 -32.11
C GLN A 220 30.34 41.60 -32.84
N GLU A 221 29.63 40.51 -32.51
CA GLU A 221 29.79 39.22 -33.18
C GLU A 221 29.50 39.34 -34.68
N ALA A 222 30.27 38.64 -35.51
CA ALA A 222 30.08 38.69 -36.96
C ALA A 222 28.65 38.21 -37.33
N PRO A 223 28.00 38.83 -38.34
CA PRO A 223 26.61 38.50 -38.71
C PRO A 223 26.40 37.00 -38.95
N GLU A 224 27.35 36.36 -39.65
CA GLU A 224 27.33 34.93 -39.96
C GLU A 224 27.39 34.04 -38.70
N GLN A 225 28.18 34.44 -37.69
CA GLN A 225 28.28 33.70 -36.42
C GLN A 225 27.01 33.81 -35.59
N ARG A 226 26.36 34.97 -35.62
CA ARG A 226 25.07 35.20 -34.96
C ARG A 226 23.97 34.39 -35.64
N GLU A 227 23.95 34.35 -36.97
CA GLU A 227 23.00 33.56 -37.75
C GLU A 227 23.17 32.07 -37.49
N ALA A 228 24.40 31.54 -37.52
CA ALA A 228 24.67 30.13 -37.20
C ALA A 228 24.20 29.74 -35.79
N ARG A 229 24.37 30.62 -34.79
CA ARG A 229 23.86 30.38 -33.43
C ARG A 229 22.35 30.46 -33.33
N LEU A 230 21.69 31.32 -34.11
CA LEU A 230 20.24 31.36 -34.18
C LEU A 230 19.71 30.04 -34.76
N THR A 231 20.30 29.54 -35.85
CA THR A 231 19.94 28.23 -36.41
C THR A 231 20.12 27.10 -35.41
N MET A 232 21.25 27.05 -34.70
CA MET A 232 21.49 26.05 -33.66
C MET A 232 20.48 26.16 -32.50
N LEU A 233 20.11 27.38 -32.10
CA LEU A 233 19.08 27.60 -31.07
C LEU A 233 17.70 27.17 -31.55
N ASP A 234 17.36 27.41 -32.81
CA ASP A 234 16.08 26.98 -33.38
C ASP A 234 16.00 25.43 -33.42
N GLU A 235 17.10 24.73 -33.74
CA GLU A 235 17.19 23.26 -33.61
C GLU A 235 17.00 22.78 -32.16
N LEU A 236 17.72 23.38 -31.20
CA LEU A 236 17.61 23.04 -29.78
C LEU A 236 16.23 23.35 -29.19
N ILE A 237 15.52 24.35 -29.74
CA ILE A 237 14.13 24.66 -29.40
C ILE A 237 13.21 23.57 -29.95
N ALA A 238 13.38 23.15 -31.20
CA ALA A 238 12.59 22.07 -31.78
C ALA A 238 12.72 20.76 -30.97
N GLU A 239 13.94 20.41 -30.54
CA GLU A 239 14.17 19.27 -29.63
C GLU A 239 13.50 19.45 -28.27
N ALA A 240 13.54 20.66 -27.68
CA ALA A 240 12.89 20.94 -26.40
C ALA A 240 11.36 20.91 -26.52
N GLU A 241 10.79 21.36 -27.63
CA GLU A 241 9.35 21.25 -27.93
C GLU A 241 8.92 19.79 -28.05
N ASP A 242 9.73 18.97 -28.72
CA ASP A 242 9.52 17.52 -28.82
C ASP A 242 9.53 16.86 -27.43
N SER A 243 10.54 17.20 -26.61
CA SER A 243 10.66 16.72 -25.23
C SER A 243 9.45 17.09 -24.37
N VAL A 244 8.98 18.35 -24.43
CA VAL A 244 7.75 18.78 -23.74
C VAL A 244 6.53 17.99 -24.22
N ARG A 245 6.42 17.75 -25.53
CA ARG A 245 5.31 16.97 -26.12
C ARG A 245 5.31 15.54 -25.60
N VAL A 246 6.46 14.86 -25.60
CA VAL A 246 6.62 13.49 -25.10
C VAL A 246 6.28 13.43 -23.61
N LYS A 247 6.84 14.34 -22.79
CA LYS A 247 6.59 14.37 -21.34
C LYS A 247 5.15 14.71 -20.98
N THR A 248 4.48 15.52 -21.81
CA THR A 248 3.04 15.78 -21.65
C THR A 248 2.24 14.49 -21.86
N ALA A 249 2.51 13.76 -22.94
CA ALA A 249 1.84 12.50 -23.25
C ALA A 249 2.07 11.42 -22.18
N GLU A 250 3.32 11.22 -21.72
CA GLU A 250 3.65 10.28 -20.65
C GLU A 250 2.89 10.58 -19.35
N ARG A 251 2.79 11.86 -19.00
CA ARG A 251 2.10 12.34 -17.81
C ARG A 251 0.59 12.14 -17.93
N GLU A 252 0.00 12.45 -19.08
CA GLU A 252 -1.44 12.23 -19.34
C GLU A 252 -1.80 10.75 -19.29
N GLU A 253 -1.00 9.89 -19.91
CA GLU A 253 -1.16 8.44 -19.88
C GLU A 253 -1.10 7.91 -18.44
N HIS A 254 -0.11 8.35 -17.65
CA HIS A 254 0.01 7.97 -16.24
C HIS A 254 -1.22 8.40 -15.44
N VAL A 255 -1.68 9.64 -15.61
CA VAL A 255 -2.87 10.15 -14.90
C VAL A 255 -4.10 9.33 -15.24
N GLN A 256 -4.33 9.03 -16.52
CA GLN A 256 -5.50 8.24 -16.95
C GLN A 256 -5.47 6.82 -16.36
N LYS A 257 -4.34 6.11 -16.49
CA LYS A 257 -4.18 4.74 -15.98
C LYS A 257 -4.26 4.69 -14.45
N ALA A 258 -3.52 5.57 -13.78
CA ALA A 258 -3.52 5.64 -12.32
C ALA A 258 -4.90 5.95 -11.76
N TRP A 259 -5.67 6.83 -12.40
CA TRP A 259 -7.01 7.16 -11.92
C TRP A 259 -7.98 5.98 -12.07
N ALA A 260 -7.92 5.24 -13.18
CA ALA A 260 -8.71 4.02 -13.36
C ALA A 260 -8.38 2.98 -12.27
N ASP A 261 -7.10 2.80 -11.94
CA ASP A 261 -6.68 1.88 -10.88
C ASP A 261 -7.11 2.35 -9.49
N ILE A 262 -7.04 3.65 -9.20
CA ILE A 262 -7.50 4.24 -7.94
C ILE A 262 -9.01 4.03 -7.74
N LEU A 263 -9.81 4.19 -8.79
CA LEU A 263 -11.25 3.98 -8.72
C LEU A 263 -11.58 2.52 -8.41
N ARG A 264 -10.95 1.57 -9.12
CA ARG A 264 -11.09 0.14 -8.85
C ARG A 264 -10.67 -0.21 -7.41
N PHE A 265 -9.53 0.32 -6.96
CA PHE A 265 -9.07 0.11 -5.59
C PHE A 265 -10.11 0.57 -4.56
N LYS A 266 -10.77 1.73 -4.77
CA LYS A 266 -11.79 2.21 -3.83
C LYS A 266 -12.95 1.22 -3.71
N GLU A 267 -13.44 0.71 -4.83
CA GLU A 267 -14.53 -0.27 -4.87
C GLU A 267 -14.14 -1.60 -4.19
N GLU A 268 -12.96 -2.13 -4.52
CA GLU A 268 -12.42 -3.36 -3.91
C GLU A 268 -12.22 -3.18 -2.40
N LYS A 269 -11.58 -2.08 -1.98
CA LYS A 269 -11.34 -1.75 -0.57
C LYS A 269 -12.64 -1.64 0.23
N ASP A 270 -13.69 -1.04 -0.33
CA ASP A 270 -14.99 -0.93 0.35
C ASP A 270 -15.64 -2.31 0.54
N LYS A 271 -15.60 -3.15 -0.49
CA LYS A 271 -16.15 -4.52 -0.43
C LYS A 271 -15.40 -5.37 0.59
N ASP A 272 -14.09 -5.46 0.46
CA ASP A 272 -13.23 -6.32 1.25
C ASP A 272 -13.24 -5.92 2.74
N LEU A 273 -13.10 -4.62 3.05
CA LEU A 273 -13.15 -4.17 4.45
C LEU A 273 -14.53 -4.40 5.07
N ARG A 274 -15.60 -4.24 4.29
CA ARG A 274 -16.96 -4.56 4.77
C ARG A 274 -17.08 -6.05 5.10
N GLU A 275 -16.60 -6.91 4.22
CA GLU A 275 -16.63 -8.36 4.41
C GLU A 275 -15.80 -8.80 5.63
N ALA A 276 -14.59 -8.25 5.78
CA ALA A 276 -13.73 -8.49 6.93
C ALA A 276 -14.39 -8.06 8.25
N LEU A 277 -14.99 -6.86 8.29
CA LEU A 277 -15.65 -6.35 9.49
C LEU A 277 -16.92 -7.13 9.85
N LEU A 278 -17.70 -7.55 8.86
CA LEU A 278 -18.89 -8.39 9.09
C LEU A 278 -18.49 -9.77 9.64
N SER A 279 -17.44 -10.36 9.07
CA SER A 279 -16.93 -11.66 9.50
C SER A 279 -16.36 -11.59 10.92
N TYR A 280 -15.58 -10.54 11.23
CA TYR A 280 -15.11 -10.28 12.59
C TYR A 280 -16.28 -10.11 13.58
N ALA A 281 -17.33 -9.37 13.21
CA ALA A 281 -18.53 -9.22 14.05
C ALA A 281 -19.24 -10.57 14.28
N ALA A 282 -19.34 -11.42 13.25
CA ALA A 282 -19.92 -12.75 13.37
C ALA A 282 -19.09 -13.65 14.30
N MET A 283 -17.75 -13.63 14.18
CA MET A 283 -16.84 -14.32 15.09
C MET A 283 -17.05 -13.86 16.55
N GLN A 284 -17.10 -12.56 16.79
CA GLN A 284 -17.34 -11.99 18.13
C GLN A 284 -18.71 -12.42 18.71
N ILE A 285 -19.75 -12.46 17.88
CA ILE A 285 -21.07 -12.97 18.29
C ILE A 285 -20.99 -14.45 18.67
N ASN A 286 -20.30 -15.26 17.87
CA ASN A 286 -20.14 -16.69 18.14
C ASN A 286 -19.35 -16.94 19.43
N MET A 287 -18.27 -16.18 19.66
CA MET A 287 -17.52 -16.19 20.91
C MET A 287 -18.45 -15.88 22.11
N CYS A 288 -19.22 -14.79 22.03
CA CYS A 288 -20.15 -14.40 23.09
C CYS A 288 -21.24 -15.46 23.34
N LYS A 289 -21.80 -16.08 22.29
CA LYS A 289 -22.77 -17.18 22.42
C LYS A 289 -22.16 -18.39 23.12
N LYS A 290 -20.93 -18.78 22.76
CA LYS A 290 -20.19 -19.87 23.43
C LYS A 290 -19.98 -19.55 24.91
N GLY A 291 -19.58 -18.32 25.23
CA GLY A 291 -19.47 -17.85 26.60
C GLY A 291 -20.77 -17.93 27.40
N ILE A 292 -21.89 -17.47 26.82
CA ILE A 292 -23.22 -17.56 27.45
C ILE A 292 -23.61 -19.02 27.71
N GLN A 293 -23.35 -19.91 26.75
CA GLN A 293 -23.67 -21.34 26.89
C GLN A 293 -22.88 -21.99 28.02
N VAL A 294 -21.56 -21.74 28.06
CA VAL A 294 -20.69 -22.25 29.15
C VAL A 294 -21.20 -21.75 30.49
N TRP A 295 -21.41 -20.45 30.65
CA TRP A 295 -21.84 -19.87 31.93
C TRP A 295 -23.23 -20.37 32.35
N SER A 296 -24.13 -20.59 31.40
CA SER A 296 -25.43 -21.24 31.68
C SER A 296 -25.25 -22.67 32.20
N ASN A 297 -24.39 -23.47 31.57
CA ASN A 297 -24.11 -24.85 31.99
C ASN A 297 -23.43 -24.91 33.37
N THR A 298 -22.50 -23.99 33.64
CA THR A 298 -21.87 -23.87 34.97
C THR A 298 -22.91 -23.48 36.02
N ARG A 299 -23.79 -22.52 35.73
CA ARG A 299 -24.89 -22.16 36.63
C ARG A 299 -25.80 -23.35 36.92
N GLU A 300 -26.17 -24.13 35.91
CA GLU A 300 -26.95 -25.35 36.10
C GLU A 300 -26.22 -26.39 36.95
N SER A 301 -24.89 -26.49 36.82
CA SER A 301 -24.07 -27.34 37.68
C SER A 301 -24.14 -26.91 39.14
N PHE A 302 -24.17 -25.60 39.42
CA PHE A 302 -24.35 -25.05 40.76
C PHE A 302 -25.77 -25.22 41.31
N LEU A 303 -26.81 -25.21 40.46
CA LEU A 303 -28.19 -25.41 40.89
C LEU A 303 -28.51 -26.88 41.27
N LYS A 304 -27.63 -27.81 40.89
CA LYS A 304 -27.74 -29.24 41.23
C LYS A 304 -26.99 -29.61 42.51
N MET A 305 -26.28 -28.65 43.12
CA MET A 305 -25.64 -28.76 44.44
C MET A 305 -26.65 -28.65 45.57
#